data_AF-A0A9D7MNZ9-F1
#
_entry.id   AF-A0A9D7MNZ9-F1
#
_cell.length_a   1.000
_cell.length_b   1.000
_cell.length_c   1.000
_cell.angle_alpha   90.00
_cell.angle_beta   90.00
_cell.angle_gamma   90.00
#
_symmetry.space_group_name_H-M   'P 1'
#
loop_
_entity.id
_entity.type
_entity.pdbx_description
1 polymer ?
#
loop_
_entity_poly.entity_id
_entity_poly.type
_entity_poly.pdbx_seq_one_letter_code
_entity_poly.pdbx_strand_id
1 'polypeptide(L)'
;MKHAILFLLLIGFSTNSYSQHKFKSTAPYQQKSESDIDVKIFRAFNNIESPFFNSVVSITNHSVVPVSAFVPTGLYISARINENRYDENSAVLLGISEIVNAGATQGLKMLVKRDRPFRSLNNVQLSETTSVSGTYSFPSGHSSSTFVIATLLTLRYPDEPFLIAGSYLYATVTSLGRIYWGVHYPSDVLCGMLIGAGTAALVYSLRSEILPAKDKLFNQSSKPDERGKSAQLPLVLGSVIAADVLNSLIFRSQIPVLKNTSVDYSAEGFYSLCYNVKF
;
A
#
# COMPACT_ATOMS: atom_id res chain seq x y z
N MET A 1 -5.14 24.59 25.63
CA MET A 1 -4.38 24.55 24.34
C MET A 1 -3.10 23.70 24.43
N LYS A 2 -3.22 22.54 25.04
CA LYS A 2 -2.41 21.32 24.87
C LYS A 2 -3.46 20.22 24.98
N HIS A 3 -3.40 19.15 24.18
CA HIS A 3 -4.42 18.08 24.08
C HIS A 3 -5.52 18.25 23.00
N ALA A 4 -5.11 18.50 21.75
CA ALA A 4 -5.98 18.27 20.59
C ALA A 4 -5.25 17.61 19.40
N ILE A 5 -4.12 16.94 19.65
CA ILE A 5 -3.33 16.24 18.60
C ILE A 5 -3.48 14.71 18.71
N LEU A 6 -4.27 14.20 19.65
CA LEU A 6 -4.42 12.77 19.89
C LEU A 6 -5.84 12.30 19.61
N PHE A 7 -6.35 12.43 18.37
CA PHE A 7 -7.65 11.83 18.02
C PHE A 7 -7.89 11.47 16.53
N LEU A 8 -6.85 11.27 15.71
CA LEU A 8 -7.04 10.89 14.29
C LEU A 8 -6.11 9.77 13.79
N LEU A 9 -5.82 8.76 14.62
CA LEU A 9 -5.08 7.55 14.19
C LEU A 9 -5.64 6.26 14.81
N LEU A 10 -6.97 6.12 14.87
CA LEU A 10 -7.61 4.85 15.20
C LEU A 10 -8.76 4.59 14.23
N ILE A 11 -8.43 4.35 12.96
CA ILE A 11 -9.30 3.52 12.12
C ILE A 11 -8.97 2.08 12.52
N GLY A 12 -9.81 1.51 13.38
CA GLY A 12 -9.74 0.11 13.75
C GLY A 12 -9.93 -0.76 12.52
N PHE A 13 -8.84 -1.30 12.00
CA PHE A 13 -8.91 -2.47 11.14
C PHE A 13 -8.91 -3.70 12.04
N SER A 14 -9.99 -4.48 12.01
CA SER A 14 -9.98 -5.80 12.60
C SER A 14 -9.18 -6.72 11.68
N THR A 15 -8.10 -7.33 12.16
CA THR A 15 -7.63 -8.59 11.57
C THR A 15 -7.82 -9.71 12.57
N ASN A 16 -8.74 -10.61 12.25
CA ASN A 16 -8.46 -12.00 12.53
C ASN A 16 -7.29 -12.40 11.61
N SER A 17 -6.10 -12.57 12.18
CA SER A 17 -5.00 -13.30 11.56
C SER A 17 -5.47 -14.74 11.36
N TYR A 18 -6.04 -15.04 10.20
CA TYR A 18 -6.54 -16.38 9.91
C TYR A 18 -5.38 -17.28 9.48
N SER A 19 -4.93 -18.12 10.41
CA SER A 19 -4.07 -19.27 10.16
C SER A 19 -4.44 -19.99 8.84
N GLN A 20 -3.42 -20.18 8.00
CA GLN A 20 -3.44 -20.78 6.66
C GLN A 20 -4.05 -22.20 6.61
N HIS A 21 -4.31 -22.84 7.75
CA HIS A 21 -4.81 -24.22 7.84
C HIS A 21 -6.33 -24.39 7.90
N LYS A 22 -7.13 -23.30 7.87
CA LYS A 22 -8.60 -23.39 8.07
C LYS A 22 -9.49 -23.06 6.87
N PHE A 23 -8.95 -22.81 5.67
CA PHE A 23 -9.80 -22.56 4.49
C PHE A 23 -10.09 -23.82 3.65
N LYS A 24 -10.62 -24.87 4.29
CA LYS A 24 -11.46 -25.85 3.56
C LYS A 24 -12.88 -25.27 3.49
N SER A 25 -13.23 -24.68 2.35
CA SER A 25 -14.61 -24.26 2.08
C SER A 25 -15.56 -25.47 2.13
N THR A 26 -16.68 -25.34 2.83
CA THR A 26 -17.77 -26.33 2.90
C THR A 26 -18.81 -26.15 1.79
N ALA A 27 -18.72 -25.09 0.97
CA ALA A 27 -19.56 -24.89 -0.21
C ALA A 27 -18.82 -25.31 -1.49
N PRO A 28 -19.49 -25.95 -2.48
CA PRO A 28 -18.87 -26.33 -3.74
C PRO A 28 -18.36 -25.08 -4.46
N TYR A 29 -17.03 -25.01 -4.62
CA TYR A 29 -16.37 -23.89 -5.26
C TYR A 29 -16.78 -23.82 -6.74
N GLN A 30 -17.28 -22.67 -7.20
CA GLN A 30 -17.63 -22.46 -8.61
C GLN A 30 -16.35 -22.28 -9.43
N GLN A 31 -15.76 -23.38 -9.92
CA GLN A 31 -14.52 -23.37 -10.70
C GLN A 31 -14.63 -22.41 -11.88
N LYS A 32 -13.71 -21.45 -11.94
CA LYS A 32 -13.63 -20.50 -13.04
C LYS A 32 -13.07 -21.22 -14.27
N SER A 33 -13.64 -20.98 -15.45
CA SER A 33 -13.20 -21.65 -16.69
C SER A 33 -11.75 -21.30 -17.03
N GLU A 34 -10.94 -22.31 -17.37
CA GLU A 34 -9.57 -22.11 -17.88
C GLU A 34 -9.55 -21.40 -19.24
N SER A 35 -10.69 -21.32 -19.94
CA SER A 35 -10.82 -20.54 -21.19
C SER A 35 -10.93 -19.02 -20.96
N ASP A 36 -11.22 -18.58 -19.73
CA ASP A 36 -11.36 -17.17 -19.35
C ASP A 36 -10.01 -16.44 -19.50
N ILE A 37 -10.04 -15.24 -20.10
CA ILE A 37 -8.84 -14.45 -20.36
C ILE A 37 -8.06 -14.09 -19.09
N ASP A 38 -8.78 -13.83 -18.01
CA ASP A 38 -8.22 -13.45 -16.73
C ASP A 38 -7.51 -14.66 -16.07
N VAL A 39 -8.01 -15.88 -16.31
CA VAL A 39 -7.33 -17.12 -15.91
C VAL A 39 -6.11 -17.38 -16.79
N LYS A 40 -6.22 -17.23 -18.11
CA LYS A 40 -5.07 -17.43 -19.03
C LYS A 40 -3.90 -16.51 -18.71
N ILE A 41 -4.17 -15.21 -18.51
CA ILE A 41 -3.14 -14.25 -18.13
C ILE A 41 -2.62 -14.57 -16.72
N PHE A 42 -3.50 -14.90 -15.78
CA PHE A 42 -3.08 -15.33 -14.45
C PHE A 42 -2.08 -16.50 -14.50
N ARG A 43 -2.37 -17.56 -15.27
CA ARG A 43 -1.48 -18.73 -15.43
C ARG A 43 -0.13 -18.34 -16.03
N ALA A 44 -0.11 -17.43 -17.00
CA ALA A 44 1.13 -16.98 -17.64
C ALA A 44 2.10 -16.34 -16.62
N PHE A 45 1.58 -15.64 -15.61
CA PHE A 45 2.40 -15.04 -14.54
C PHE A 45 2.64 -15.98 -13.37
N ASN A 46 1.61 -16.70 -12.92
CA ASN A 46 1.68 -17.54 -11.72
C ASN A 46 2.50 -18.82 -11.92
N ASN A 47 2.68 -19.29 -13.15
CA ASN A 47 3.52 -20.45 -13.45
C ASN A 47 5.01 -20.10 -13.62
N ILE A 48 5.39 -18.82 -13.45
CA ILE A 48 6.79 -18.41 -13.50
C ILE A 48 7.44 -18.78 -12.17
N GLU A 49 8.50 -19.58 -12.21
CA GLU A 49 9.29 -19.92 -11.03
C GLU A 49 10.66 -19.24 -11.10
N SER A 50 10.89 -18.26 -10.22
CA SER A 50 12.18 -17.55 -10.16
C SER A 50 12.51 -17.09 -8.75
N PRO A 51 13.65 -17.52 -8.16
CA PRO A 51 14.12 -17.01 -6.87
C PRO A 51 14.33 -15.49 -6.85
N PHE A 52 14.72 -14.92 -8.00
CA PHE A 52 14.86 -13.48 -8.17
C PHE A 52 13.51 -12.78 -8.05
N PHE A 53 12.49 -13.21 -8.82
CA PHE A 53 11.16 -12.61 -8.74
C PHE A 53 10.51 -12.84 -7.37
N ASN A 54 10.71 -14.00 -6.73
CA ASN A 54 10.28 -14.24 -5.36
C ASN A 54 10.84 -13.22 -4.37
N SER A 55 12.10 -12.82 -4.54
CA SER A 55 12.75 -11.83 -3.68
C SER A 55 12.24 -10.41 -3.95
N VAL A 56 12.17 -10.02 -5.22
CA VAL A 56 11.66 -8.70 -5.64
C VAL A 56 10.21 -8.50 -5.21
N VAL A 57 9.34 -9.48 -5.49
CA VAL A 57 7.92 -9.42 -5.11
C VAL A 57 7.77 -9.42 -3.58
N SER A 58 8.62 -10.16 -2.86
CA SER A 58 8.56 -10.14 -1.39
C SER A 58 8.91 -8.80 -0.78
N ILE A 59 9.97 -8.16 -1.26
CA ILE A 59 10.37 -6.83 -0.79
C ILE A 59 9.25 -5.84 -1.06
N THR A 60 8.77 -5.81 -2.30
CA THR A 60 7.73 -4.85 -2.72
C THR A 60 6.40 -5.07 -2.03
N ASN A 61 5.98 -6.33 -1.80
CA ASN A 61 4.74 -6.63 -1.11
C ASN A 61 4.74 -6.21 0.37
N HIS A 62 5.85 -6.45 1.08
CA HIS A 62 5.95 -6.08 2.50
C HIS A 62 6.08 -4.59 2.70
N SER A 63 6.65 -3.85 1.74
CA SER A 63 6.83 -2.40 1.87
C SER A 63 5.57 -1.59 1.63
N VAL A 64 4.52 -2.13 0.98
CA VAL A 64 3.33 -1.31 0.64
C VAL A 64 2.70 -0.65 1.86
N VAL A 65 2.46 -1.40 2.94
CA VAL A 65 1.79 -0.86 4.13
C VAL A 65 2.68 0.19 4.83
N PRO A 66 3.96 -0.10 5.14
CA PRO A 66 4.89 0.92 5.64
C PRO A 66 5.00 2.15 4.75
N VAL A 67 5.17 1.98 3.44
CA VAL A 67 5.27 3.09 2.48
C VAL A 67 4.00 3.94 2.51
N SER A 68 2.82 3.32 2.47
CA SER A 68 1.54 4.03 2.46
C SER A 68 1.28 4.80 3.76
N ALA A 69 1.77 4.31 4.90
CA ALA A 69 1.59 4.95 6.20
C ALA A 69 2.68 5.99 6.53
N PHE A 70 3.94 5.64 6.30
CA PHE A 70 5.10 6.41 6.75
C PHE A 70 5.56 7.45 5.74
N VAL A 71 5.32 7.30 4.43
CA VAL A 71 5.68 8.37 3.48
C VAL A 71 4.87 9.64 3.71
N PRO A 72 3.53 9.62 3.82
CA PRO A 72 2.76 10.82 4.14
C PRO A 72 3.18 11.42 5.48
N THR A 73 3.30 10.58 6.52
CA THR A 73 3.62 11.03 7.88
C THR A 73 5.04 11.62 7.98
N GLY A 74 6.03 10.91 7.43
CA GLY A 74 7.42 11.34 7.41
C GLY A 74 7.63 12.59 6.56
N LEU A 75 6.93 12.69 5.42
CA LEU A 75 6.98 13.88 4.59
C LEU A 75 6.36 15.08 5.32
N TYR A 76 5.22 14.88 6.00
CA TYR A 76 4.60 15.92 6.80
C TYR A 76 5.54 16.43 7.90
N ILE A 77 6.14 15.53 8.69
CA ILE A 77 7.07 15.90 9.76
C ILE A 77 8.30 16.62 9.19
N SER A 78 8.93 16.06 8.16
CA SER A 78 10.10 16.67 7.51
C SER A 78 9.77 18.04 6.94
N ALA A 79 8.62 18.20 6.29
CA ALA A 79 8.15 19.46 5.76
C ALA A 79 7.94 20.51 6.85
N ARG A 80 7.39 20.13 8.01
CA ARG A 80 7.21 21.03 9.15
C ARG A 80 8.53 21.47 9.77
N ILE A 81 9.52 20.57 9.87
CA ILE A 81 10.87 20.87 10.38
C ILE A 81 11.60 21.85 9.45
N ASN A 82 11.47 21.64 8.13
CA ASN A 82 12.16 22.43 7.11
C ASN A 82 11.34 23.65 6.63
N GLU A 83 10.20 23.93 7.26
CA GLU A 83 9.25 24.98 6.85
C GLU A 83 8.83 24.91 5.36
N ASN A 84 8.85 23.71 4.77
CA ASN A 84 8.51 23.48 3.37
C ASN A 84 7.01 23.27 3.20
N ARG A 85 6.30 24.35 2.85
CA ARG A 85 4.84 24.33 2.70
C ARG A 85 4.35 23.39 1.61
N TYR A 86 5.09 23.29 0.51
CA TYR A 86 4.72 22.48 -0.64
C TYR A 86 4.68 21.00 -0.28
N ASP A 87 5.72 20.53 0.42
CA ASP A 87 5.83 19.14 0.87
C ASP A 87 4.82 18.83 1.99
N GLU A 88 4.53 19.80 2.87
CA GLU A 88 3.47 19.65 3.89
C GLU A 88 2.10 19.42 3.21
N ASN A 89 1.78 20.22 2.19
CA ASN A 89 0.55 20.09 1.42
C ASN A 89 0.50 18.76 0.63
N SER A 90 1.62 18.38 0.00
CA SER A 90 1.75 17.09 -0.71
C SER A 90 1.51 15.91 0.24
N ALA A 91 2.05 15.97 1.47
CA ALA A 91 1.86 14.94 2.49
C ALA A 91 0.39 14.79 2.89
N VAL A 92 -0.32 15.91 3.07
CA VAL A 92 -1.76 15.89 3.41
C VAL A 92 -2.59 15.34 2.27
N LEU A 93 -2.32 15.77 1.03
CA LEU A 93 -3.01 15.23 -0.15
C LEU A 93 -2.76 13.72 -0.29
N LEU A 94 -1.53 13.26 -0.01
CA LEU A 94 -1.20 11.83 -0.06
C LEU A 94 -1.94 11.04 1.02
N GLY A 95 -1.92 11.52 2.26
CA GLY A 95 -2.63 10.89 3.36
C GLY A 95 -4.14 10.80 3.13
N ILE A 96 -4.77 11.88 2.65
CA ILE A 96 -6.20 11.88 2.31
C ILE A 96 -6.48 10.91 1.15
N SER A 97 -5.61 10.88 0.13
CA SER A 97 -5.77 9.95 -0.99
C SER A 97 -5.73 8.49 -0.56
N GLU A 98 -4.80 8.11 0.33
CA GLU A 98 -4.74 6.74 0.87
C GLU A 98 -5.97 6.39 1.70
N ILE A 99 -6.47 7.31 2.54
CA ILE A 99 -7.67 7.08 3.35
C ILE A 99 -8.90 6.87 2.44
N VAL A 100 -9.10 7.74 1.46
CA VAL A 100 -10.22 7.63 0.51
C VAL A 100 -10.09 6.35 -0.31
N ASN A 101 -8.89 6.01 -0.77
CA ASN A 101 -8.61 4.80 -1.55
C ASN A 101 -8.86 3.53 -0.76
N ALA A 102 -8.43 3.49 0.52
CA ALA A 102 -8.66 2.37 1.41
C ALA A 102 -10.17 2.14 1.63
N GLY A 103 -10.93 3.23 1.85
CA GLY A 103 -12.38 3.17 1.96
C GLY A 103 -13.07 2.65 0.69
N ALA A 104 -12.70 3.19 -0.48
CA ALA A 104 -13.25 2.77 -1.76
C ALA A 104 -12.94 1.29 -2.07
N THR A 105 -11.68 0.88 -1.89
CA THR A 105 -11.23 -0.49 -2.11
C THR A 105 -11.92 -1.47 -1.17
N GLN A 106 -12.02 -1.14 0.11
CA GLN A 106 -12.68 -2.00 1.08
C GLN A 106 -14.20 -2.09 0.82
N GLY A 107 -14.84 -0.98 0.48
CA GLY A 107 -16.25 -0.96 0.07
C GLY A 107 -16.51 -1.88 -1.13
N LEU A 108 -15.71 -1.74 -2.19
CA LEU A 108 -15.83 -2.60 -3.38
C LEU A 108 -15.56 -4.07 -3.09
N LYS A 109 -14.59 -4.39 -2.20
CA LYS A 109 -14.38 -5.77 -1.73
C LYS A 109 -15.62 -6.38 -1.11
N MET A 110 -16.31 -5.62 -0.27
CA MET A 110 -17.52 -6.09 0.41
C MET A 110 -18.74 -6.14 -0.49
N LEU A 111 -18.77 -5.37 -1.58
CA LEU A 111 -19.84 -5.41 -2.58
C LEU A 111 -19.68 -6.55 -3.57
N VAL A 112 -18.48 -6.71 -4.15
CA VAL A 112 -18.23 -7.69 -5.22
C VAL A 112 -17.98 -9.09 -4.69
N LYS A 113 -17.34 -9.22 -3.52
CA LYS A 113 -17.10 -10.50 -2.82
C LYS A 113 -16.46 -11.58 -3.69
N ARG A 114 -15.63 -11.19 -4.64
CA ARG A 114 -14.97 -12.11 -5.57
C ARG A 114 -13.98 -13.01 -4.85
N ASP A 115 -14.00 -14.30 -5.14
CA ASP A 115 -13.01 -15.26 -4.64
C ASP A 115 -11.61 -15.03 -5.23
N ARG A 116 -10.58 -15.43 -4.48
CA ARG A 116 -9.17 -15.35 -4.88
C ARG A 116 -8.75 -16.55 -5.74
N PRO A 117 -7.78 -16.40 -6.66
CA PRO A 117 -7.34 -17.48 -7.54
C PRO A 117 -6.99 -18.78 -6.82
N PHE A 118 -6.26 -18.71 -5.70
CA PHE A 118 -5.90 -19.89 -4.90
C PHE A 118 -7.09 -20.64 -4.28
N ARG A 119 -8.27 -20.02 -4.21
CA ARG A 119 -9.51 -20.70 -3.83
C ARG A 119 -10.21 -21.27 -5.06
N SER A 120 -10.01 -20.63 -6.22
CA SER A 120 -10.79 -20.91 -7.42
C SER A 120 -10.26 -21.92 -8.40
N LEU A 121 -8.95 -21.95 -8.46
CA LEU A 121 -8.21 -22.57 -9.51
C LEU A 121 -7.39 -23.69 -8.87
N ASN A 122 -7.30 -24.81 -9.56
CA ASN A 122 -6.39 -25.86 -9.17
C ASN A 122 -4.94 -25.45 -9.50
N ASN A 123 -3.95 -26.03 -8.82
CA ASN A 123 -2.53 -25.83 -9.14
C ASN A 123 -2.09 -24.35 -9.17
N VAL A 124 -2.52 -23.57 -8.17
CA VAL A 124 -2.04 -22.19 -7.99
C VAL A 124 -0.74 -22.19 -7.20
N GLN A 125 0.28 -21.52 -7.71
CA GLN A 125 1.51 -21.28 -6.97
C GLN A 125 1.26 -20.15 -5.96
N LEU A 126 0.86 -20.51 -4.75
CA LEU A 126 0.65 -19.56 -3.66
C LEU A 126 1.94 -19.40 -2.86
N SER A 127 2.39 -18.16 -2.68
CA SER A 127 3.58 -17.91 -1.86
C SER A 127 3.28 -18.03 -0.37
N GLU A 128 4.07 -18.84 0.34
CA GLU A 128 3.96 -19.07 1.80
C GLU A 128 4.17 -17.80 2.64
N THR A 129 4.86 -16.80 2.10
CA THR A 129 5.13 -15.53 2.78
C THR A 129 3.98 -14.53 2.68
N THR A 130 2.92 -14.86 1.95
CA THR A 130 1.80 -13.93 1.78
C THR A 130 0.84 -14.01 2.97
N SER A 131 0.82 -12.98 3.80
CA SER A 131 -0.30 -12.70 4.69
C SER A 131 -1.48 -12.18 3.85
N VAL A 132 -2.48 -13.03 3.65
CA VAL A 132 -3.73 -12.63 2.97
C VAL A 132 -4.70 -12.13 4.03
N SER A 133 -4.65 -10.84 4.32
CA SER A 133 -5.71 -10.19 5.11
C SER A 133 -6.99 -10.10 4.24
N GLY A 134 -8.00 -10.86 4.62
CA GLY A 134 -9.34 -10.77 4.04
C GLY A 134 -9.68 -11.78 2.93
N THR A 135 -10.98 -12.06 2.84
CA THR A 135 -11.58 -13.14 2.05
C THR A 135 -11.59 -12.88 0.54
N TYR A 136 -11.70 -11.61 0.12
CA TYR A 136 -12.06 -11.25 -1.26
C TYR A 136 -10.91 -10.65 -2.08
N SER A 137 -10.90 -10.98 -3.37
CA SER A 137 -9.86 -10.61 -4.34
C SER A 137 -10.09 -9.24 -4.96
N PHE A 138 -11.31 -8.89 -5.35
CA PHE A 138 -11.57 -7.68 -6.12
C PHE A 138 -11.87 -6.44 -5.26
N PRO A 139 -11.28 -5.26 -5.51
CA PRO A 139 -10.07 -5.01 -6.30
C PRO A 139 -8.79 -5.25 -5.47
N SER A 140 -7.62 -5.20 -6.11
CA SER A 140 -6.32 -5.35 -5.43
C SER A 140 -5.94 -4.11 -4.61
N GLY A 141 -5.82 -4.27 -3.28
CA GLY A 141 -5.42 -3.19 -2.37
C GLY A 141 -4.01 -2.69 -2.61
N HIS A 142 -3.03 -3.60 -2.68
CA HIS A 142 -1.64 -3.28 -3.01
C HIS A 142 -1.49 -2.50 -4.32
N SER A 143 -2.22 -2.92 -5.36
CA SER A 143 -2.24 -2.21 -6.63
C SER A 143 -2.83 -0.81 -6.50
N SER A 144 -3.94 -0.67 -5.76
CA SER A 144 -4.57 0.64 -5.56
C SER A 144 -3.70 1.63 -4.79
N SER A 145 -3.15 1.26 -3.63
CA SER A 145 -2.32 2.16 -2.82
C SER A 145 -1.03 2.56 -3.54
N THR A 146 -0.34 1.62 -4.20
CA THR A 146 0.88 1.98 -4.93
C THR A 146 0.61 2.92 -6.11
N PHE A 147 -0.55 2.82 -6.76
CA PHE A 147 -0.96 3.76 -7.81
C PHE A 147 -1.47 5.11 -7.27
N VAL A 148 -1.99 5.17 -6.03
CA VAL A 148 -2.24 6.45 -5.33
C VAL A 148 -0.94 7.24 -5.21
N ILE A 149 0.10 6.60 -4.67
CA ILE A 149 1.41 7.21 -4.48
C ILE A 149 1.97 7.67 -5.83
N ALA A 150 2.14 6.77 -6.80
CA ALA A 150 2.75 7.11 -8.09
C ALA A 150 2.03 8.25 -8.82
N THR A 151 0.70 8.22 -8.81
CA THR A 151 -0.12 9.25 -9.48
C THR A 151 0.00 10.60 -8.77
N LEU A 152 -0.12 10.64 -7.44
CA LEU A 152 -0.03 11.90 -6.73
C LEU A 152 1.38 12.50 -6.82
N LEU A 153 2.42 11.66 -6.78
CA LEU A 153 3.80 12.12 -6.98
C LEU A 153 3.99 12.74 -8.37
N THR A 154 3.38 12.16 -9.40
CA THR A 154 3.39 12.74 -10.75
C THR A 154 2.72 14.12 -10.79
N LEU A 155 1.58 14.27 -10.11
CA LEU A 155 0.80 15.52 -10.09
C LEU A 155 1.44 16.63 -9.23
N ARG A 156 2.20 16.25 -8.19
CA ARG A 156 2.89 17.18 -7.29
C ARG A 156 4.35 17.42 -7.66
N TYR A 157 5.02 16.54 -8.37
CA TYR A 157 6.43 16.68 -8.70
C TYR A 157 6.68 16.42 -10.18
N PRO A 158 6.03 17.16 -11.10
CA PRO A 158 6.07 16.86 -12.54
C PRO A 158 7.48 16.96 -13.15
N ASP A 159 8.35 17.80 -12.57
CA ASP A 159 9.73 17.98 -13.07
C ASP A 159 10.74 17.00 -12.43
N GLU A 160 10.27 15.97 -11.72
CA GLU A 160 11.11 14.93 -11.10
C GLU A 160 10.97 13.58 -11.83
N PRO A 161 11.50 13.44 -13.06
CA PRO A 161 11.24 12.26 -13.89
C PRO A 161 11.73 10.96 -13.26
N PHE A 162 12.83 10.99 -12.49
CA PHE A 162 13.35 9.81 -11.81
C PHE A 162 12.46 9.35 -10.65
N LEU A 163 11.89 10.28 -9.90
CA LEU A 163 10.92 9.99 -8.84
C LEU A 163 9.65 9.38 -9.44
N ILE A 164 9.15 9.97 -10.52
CA ILE A 164 7.97 9.48 -11.25
C ILE A 164 8.23 8.06 -11.77
N ALA A 165 9.31 7.86 -12.53
CA ALA A 165 9.67 6.57 -13.09
C ALA A 165 9.86 5.50 -12.00
N GLY A 166 10.56 5.83 -10.91
CA GLY A 166 10.77 4.93 -9.77
C GLY A 166 9.46 4.54 -9.09
N SER A 167 8.55 5.49 -8.88
CA SER A 167 7.26 5.24 -8.24
C SER A 167 6.34 4.35 -9.09
N TYR A 168 6.27 4.56 -10.42
CA TYR A 168 5.51 3.68 -11.32
C TYR A 168 6.14 2.32 -11.49
N LEU A 169 7.48 2.23 -11.51
CA LEU A 169 8.17 0.95 -11.51
C LEU A 169 7.82 0.15 -10.26
N TYR A 170 7.91 0.77 -9.08
CA TYR A 170 7.51 0.16 -7.81
C TYR A 170 6.03 -0.29 -7.83
N ALA A 171 5.13 0.56 -8.28
CA ALA A 171 3.70 0.26 -8.34
C ALA A 171 3.38 -0.89 -9.32
N THR A 172 4.07 -0.93 -10.46
CA THR A 172 3.90 -1.97 -11.48
C THR A 172 4.44 -3.31 -11.00
N VAL A 173 5.66 -3.33 -10.43
CA VAL A 173 6.27 -4.55 -9.88
C VAL A 173 5.43 -5.10 -8.74
N THR A 174 4.97 -4.25 -7.81
CA THR A 174 4.07 -4.65 -6.73
C THR A 174 2.80 -5.28 -7.29
N SER A 175 2.18 -4.63 -8.28
CA SER A 175 0.92 -5.04 -8.89
C SER A 175 1.02 -6.38 -9.60
N LEU A 176 2.02 -6.55 -10.47
CA LEU A 176 2.28 -7.82 -11.15
C LEU A 176 2.65 -8.93 -10.16
N GLY A 177 3.37 -8.57 -9.09
CA GLY A 177 3.68 -9.47 -7.97
C GLY A 177 2.45 -10.11 -7.32
N ARG A 178 1.29 -9.42 -7.32
CA ARG A 178 0.04 -9.97 -6.78
C ARG A 178 -0.55 -11.09 -7.64
N ILE A 179 -0.33 -11.03 -8.95
CA ILE A 179 -0.71 -12.09 -9.89
C ILE A 179 0.27 -13.25 -9.77
N TYR A 180 1.58 -12.92 -9.77
CA TYR A 180 2.68 -13.87 -9.64
C TYR A 180 2.53 -14.75 -8.38
N TRP A 181 2.16 -14.17 -7.23
CA TRP A 181 1.93 -14.91 -5.98
C TRP A 181 0.57 -15.59 -5.83
N GLY A 182 -0.28 -15.57 -6.86
CA GLY A 182 -1.50 -16.37 -6.83
C GLY A 182 -2.67 -15.75 -6.06
N VAL A 183 -2.56 -14.48 -5.63
CA VAL A 183 -3.53 -13.88 -4.69
C VAL A 183 -4.56 -12.96 -5.33
N HIS A 184 -4.31 -12.48 -6.56
CA HIS A 184 -5.21 -11.64 -7.32
C HIS A 184 -5.24 -12.03 -8.79
N TYR A 185 -6.40 -11.85 -9.41
CA TYR A 185 -6.55 -11.94 -10.85
C TYR A 185 -6.03 -10.66 -11.54
N PRO A 186 -5.59 -10.73 -12.81
CA PRO A 186 -5.22 -9.57 -13.63
C PRO A 186 -6.24 -8.43 -13.61
N SER A 187 -7.54 -8.73 -13.69
CA SER A 187 -8.59 -7.70 -13.63
C SER A 187 -8.69 -7.04 -12.24
N ASP A 188 -8.43 -7.79 -11.16
CA ASP A 188 -8.43 -7.21 -9.80
C ASP A 188 -7.30 -6.19 -9.67
N VAL A 189 -6.15 -6.50 -10.26
CA VAL A 189 -4.96 -5.65 -10.33
C VAL A 189 -5.25 -4.40 -11.17
N LEU A 190 -5.73 -4.57 -12.40
CA LEU A 190 -6.05 -3.46 -13.29
C LEU A 190 -7.08 -2.49 -12.66
N CYS A 191 -8.16 -3.01 -12.09
CA CYS A 191 -9.13 -2.18 -11.39
C CYS A 191 -8.51 -1.49 -10.17
N GLY A 192 -7.64 -2.17 -9.41
CA GLY A 192 -6.88 -1.56 -8.33
C GLY A 192 -6.06 -0.36 -8.83
N MET A 193 -5.29 -0.53 -9.91
CA MET A 193 -4.48 0.54 -10.50
C MET A 193 -5.34 1.76 -10.89
N LEU A 194 -6.49 1.53 -11.54
CA LEU A 194 -7.42 2.58 -11.95
C LEU A 194 -8.05 3.30 -10.76
N ILE A 195 -8.46 2.57 -9.72
CA ILE A 195 -9.04 3.15 -8.50
C ILE A 195 -8.01 4.02 -7.77
N GLY A 196 -6.77 3.52 -7.65
CA GLY A 196 -5.69 4.25 -7.01
C GLY A 196 -5.36 5.55 -7.73
N ALA A 197 -5.12 5.47 -9.04
CA ALA A 197 -4.84 6.63 -9.86
C ALA A 197 -6.01 7.63 -9.88
N GLY A 198 -7.25 7.12 -10.03
CA GLY A 198 -8.45 7.94 -10.01
C GLY A 198 -8.67 8.65 -8.66
N THR A 199 -8.40 7.99 -7.55
CA THR A 199 -8.53 8.58 -6.22
C THR A 199 -7.50 9.70 -5.99
N ALA A 200 -6.24 9.46 -6.35
CA ALA A 200 -5.20 10.49 -6.26
C ALA A 200 -5.51 11.69 -7.15
N ALA A 201 -5.96 11.46 -8.39
CA ALA A 201 -6.37 12.52 -9.30
C ALA A 201 -7.57 13.32 -8.77
N LEU A 202 -8.57 12.64 -8.20
CA LEU A 202 -9.73 13.28 -7.58
C LEU A 202 -9.31 14.16 -6.40
N VAL A 203 -8.53 13.63 -5.46
CA VAL A 203 -8.06 14.40 -4.29
C VAL A 203 -7.19 15.57 -4.72
N TYR A 204 -6.30 15.38 -5.69
CA TYR A 204 -5.51 16.46 -6.26
C TYR A 204 -6.37 17.54 -6.93
N SER A 205 -7.44 17.16 -7.63
CA SER A 205 -8.37 18.13 -8.24
C SER A 205 -9.09 18.97 -7.18
N LEU A 206 -9.36 18.39 -6.00
CA LEU A 206 -10.01 19.05 -4.87
C LEU A 206 -9.03 19.82 -3.96
N ARG A 207 -7.75 19.92 -4.33
CA ARG A 207 -6.72 20.57 -3.49
C ARG A 207 -7.03 22.03 -3.14
N SER A 208 -7.70 22.76 -4.03
CA SER A 208 -8.10 24.15 -3.79
C SER A 208 -9.11 24.29 -2.64
N GLU A 209 -9.85 23.23 -2.32
CA GLU A 209 -10.75 23.18 -1.17
C GLU A 209 -10.06 22.58 0.07
N ILE A 210 -9.30 21.51 -0.15
CA ILE A 210 -8.63 20.75 0.93
C ILE A 210 -7.56 21.60 1.63
N LEU A 211 -6.72 22.31 0.88
CA LEU A 211 -5.58 23.03 1.46
C LEU A 211 -6.02 24.24 2.31
N PRO A 212 -6.97 25.09 1.88
CA PRO A 212 -7.50 26.14 2.75
C PRO A 212 -8.24 25.59 3.97
N ALA A 213 -8.95 24.46 3.85
CA ALA A 213 -9.59 23.80 4.99
C ALA A 213 -8.57 23.33 6.02
N LYS A 214 -7.45 22.72 5.57
CA LYS A 214 -6.30 22.38 6.41
C LYS A 214 -5.75 23.63 7.11
N ASP A 215 -5.55 24.72 6.39
CA ASP A 215 -4.96 25.94 6.92
C ASP A 215 -5.82 26.55 8.03
N LYS A 216 -7.15 26.57 7.84
CA LYS A 216 -8.12 26.95 8.88
C LYS A 216 -8.05 26.03 10.09
N LEU A 217 -8.02 24.71 9.89
CA LEU A 217 -7.99 23.71 10.96
C LEU A 217 -6.75 23.86 11.86
N PHE A 218 -5.60 24.13 11.27
CA PHE A 218 -4.34 24.30 12.00
C PHE A 218 -4.02 25.75 12.39
N ASN A 219 -4.94 26.68 12.17
CA ASN A 219 -4.77 28.12 12.41
C ASN A 219 -3.46 28.67 11.79
N GLN A 220 -3.21 28.29 10.53
CA GLN A 220 -2.04 28.69 9.78
C GLN A 220 -2.39 29.84 8.83
N SER A 221 -1.49 30.79 8.66
CA SER A 221 -1.62 31.80 7.61
C SER A 221 -1.51 31.14 6.23
N SER A 222 -2.37 31.56 5.30
CA SER A 222 -2.31 31.10 3.91
C SER A 222 -0.99 31.57 3.29
N LYS A 223 -0.06 30.64 3.10
CA LYS A 223 1.17 30.85 2.32
C LYS A 223 0.99 30.26 0.93
N PRO A 224 1.63 30.81 -0.11
CA PRO A 224 1.63 30.20 -1.45
C PRO A 224 2.06 28.74 -1.40
N ASP A 225 1.32 27.87 -2.11
CA ASP A 225 1.69 26.47 -2.33
C ASP A 225 2.75 26.38 -3.44
N GLU A 226 3.90 27.02 -3.22
CA GLU A 226 4.96 27.12 -4.21
C GLU A 226 6.09 26.14 -3.92
N ARG A 227 6.58 25.53 -5.00
CA ARG A 227 7.65 24.54 -4.94
C ARG A 227 8.99 25.22 -4.67
N GLY A 228 9.63 24.85 -3.56
CA GLY A 228 11.01 25.25 -3.24
C GLY A 228 12.07 24.46 -4.03
N LYS A 229 13.34 24.87 -3.93
CA LYS A 229 14.47 24.24 -4.67
C LYS A 229 14.83 22.82 -4.21
N SER A 230 14.38 22.38 -3.03
CA SER A 230 14.69 21.06 -2.47
C SER A 230 13.41 20.35 -1.98
N ALA A 231 12.97 19.33 -2.72
CA ALA A 231 11.94 18.42 -2.24
C ALA A 231 12.56 17.43 -1.25
N GLN A 232 11.99 17.31 -0.04
CA GLN A 232 12.40 16.32 0.95
C GLN A 232 11.84 14.92 0.64
N LEU A 233 10.89 14.85 -0.29
CA LEU A 233 10.20 13.62 -0.64
C LEU A 233 11.13 12.49 -1.12
N PRO A 234 12.11 12.68 -2.03
CA PRO A 234 13.01 11.60 -2.42
C PRO A 234 13.81 11.03 -1.22
N LEU A 235 14.18 11.89 -0.26
CA LEU A 235 14.90 11.47 0.95
C LEU A 235 13.98 10.66 1.88
N VAL A 236 12.75 11.11 2.11
CA VAL A 236 11.77 10.40 2.94
C VAL A 236 11.36 9.08 2.30
N LEU A 237 11.08 9.07 1.00
CA LEU A 237 10.73 7.86 0.27
C LEU A 237 11.89 6.87 0.26
N GLY A 238 13.11 7.36 0.02
CA GLY A 238 14.33 6.56 0.05
C GLY A 238 14.60 5.95 1.43
N SER A 239 14.39 6.70 2.51
CA SER A 239 14.63 6.20 3.87
C SER A 239 13.61 5.14 4.29
N VAL A 240 12.34 5.29 3.92
CA VAL A 240 11.31 4.28 4.17
C VAL A 240 11.61 2.99 3.39
N ILE A 241 11.89 3.11 2.09
CA ILE A 241 12.24 1.94 1.27
C ILE A 241 13.52 1.27 1.79
N ALA A 242 14.55 2.04 2.15
CA ALA A 242 15.79 1.50 2.69
C ALA A 242 15.58 0.78 4.03
N ALA A 243 14.77 1.34 4.93
CA ALA A 243 14.42 0.72 6.19
C ALA A 243 13.65 -0.61 5.97
N ASP A 244 12.72 -0.65 5.03
CA ASP A 244 11.95 -1.85 4.71
C ASP A 244 12.81 -2.94 4.05
N VAL A 245 13.71 -2.56 3.15
CA VAL A 245 14.67 -3.48 2.54
C VAL A 245 15.59 -4.05 3.62
N LEU A 246 16.13 -3.20 4.49
CA LEU A 246 16.98 -3.64 5.58
C LEU A 246 16.22 -4.58 6.53
N ASN A 247 15.00 -4.23 6.92
CA ASN A 247 14.16 -5.07 7.77
C ASN A 247 13.85 -6.43 7.11
N SER A 248 13.59 -6.45 5.80
CA SER A 248 13.37 -7.68 5.03
C SER A 248 14.61 -8.57 4.98
N LEU A 249 15.80 -7.99 4.84
CA LEU A 249 17.07 -8.71 4.88
C LEU A 249 17.37 -9.27 6.28
N ILE A 250 17.11 -8.48 7.33
CA ILE A 250 17.26 -8.89 8.73
C ILE A 250 16.31 -10.05 9.04
N PHE A 251 15.04 -9.96 8.65
CA PHE A 251 14.03 -11.00 8.85
C PHE A 251 14.41 -12.33 8.17
N ARG A 252 15.06 -12.25 7.00
CA ARG A 252 15.55 -13.41 6.23
C ARG A 252 16.90 -13.94 6.71
N SER A 253 17.58 -13.24 7.63
CA SER A 253 18.88 -13.68 8.13
C SER A 253 18.75 -14.97 8.95
N GLN A 254 19.70 -15.89 8.79
CA GLN A 254 19.79 -17.09 9.63
C GLN A 254 20.45 -16.81 10.98
N ILE A 255 20.80 -15.55 11.26
CA ILE A 255 21.46 -15.12 12.49
C ILE A 255 20.36 -14.85 13.54
N PRO A 256 20.25 -15.65 14.62
CA PRO A 256 19.13 -15.57 15.56
C PRO A 256 18.96 -14.19 16.21
N VAL A 257 20.08 -13.51 16.49
CA VAL A 257 20.09 -12.15 17.08
C VAL A 257 19.45 -11.14 16.13
N LEU A 258 19.77 -11.19 14.84
CA LEU A 258 19.21 -10.27 13.85
C LEU A 258 17.73 -10.56 13.63
N LYS A 259 17.35 -11.84 13.54
CA LYS A 259 15.93 -12.24 13.42
C LYS A 259 15.05 -11.75 14.58
N ASN A 260 15.59 -11.65 15.79
CA ASN A 260 14.86 -11.10 16.94
C ASN A 260 14.77 -9.57 16.98
N THR A 261 15.53 -8.87 16.12
CA THR A 261 15.50 -7.41 15.98
C THR A 261 14.65 -6.93 14.80
N SER A 262 14.19 -7.82 13.92
CA SER A 262 13.27 -7.43 12.84
C SER A 262 11.93 -7.00 13.43
N VAL A 263 11.40 -5.88 12.94
CA VAL A 263 10.06 -5.43 13.26
C VAL A 263 9.11 -6.03 12.24
N ASP A 264 8.11 -6.78 12.70
CA ASP A 264 7.05 -7.25 11.81
C ASP A 264 6.11 -6.08 11.49
N TYR A 265 6.27 -5.50 10.30
CA TYR A 265 5.37 -4.47 9.77
C TYR A 265 4.19 -5.05 8.97
N SER A 266 4.03 -6.38 8.95
CA SER A 266 2.80 -6.97 8.45
C SER A 266 1.63 -6.42 9.25
N ALA A 267 0.43 -6.45 8.66
CA ALA A 267 -0.79 -6.07 9.36
C ALA A 267 -0.82 -6.72 10.76
N GLU A 268 -0.46 -8.00 10.86
CA GLU A 268 -0.42 -8.79 12.10
C GLU A 268 0.54 -8.25 13.18
N GLY A 269 1.70 -7.71 12.81
CA GLY A 269 2.67 -7.14 13.74
C GLY A 269 2.25 -5.79 14.34
N PHE A 270 1.59 -4.94 13.54
CA PHE A 270 0.98 -3.70 14.04
C PHE A 270 -0.12 -3.96 15.08
N TYR A 271 -0.90 -5.04 14.93
CA TYR A 271 -1.90 -5.44 15.92
C TYR A 271 -1.31 -6.00 17.22
N SER A 272 -0.18 -6.72 17.13
CA SER A 272 0.51 -7.26 18.32
C SER A 272 1.12 -6.16 19.20
N LEU A 273 1.59 -5.06 18.61
CA LEU A 273 2.08 -3.88 19.33
C LEU A 273 0.96 -3.13 20.07
N CYS A 274 -0.25 -3.05 19.49
CA CYS A 274 -1.40 -2.42 20.14
C CYS A 274 -1.98 -3.26 21.30
N TYR A 275 -1.77 -4.57 21.32
CA TYR A 275 -2.33 -5.47 22.35
C TYR A 275 -1.41 -5.69 23.57
N ASN A 276 -0.11 -5.38 23.47
CA ASN A 276 0.86 -5.60 24.55
C ASN A 276 1.04 -4.39 25.49
N VAL A 277 0.30 -3.29 25.28
CA VAL A 277 0.16 -2.24 26.30
C VAL A 277 -0.89 -2.73 27.30
N LYS A 278 -0.43 -3.50 28.30
CA LYS A 278 -1.23 -3.81 29.48
C LYS A 278 -1.48 -2.50 30.25
N PHE A 279 -2.74 -2.11 30.40
CA PHE A 279 -3.16 -1.25 31.50
C PHE A 279 -3.21 -2.06 32.80
#